data_AF-A0A2T6GN85-F1
#
_entry.id   AF-A0A2T6GN85-F1
#
_cell.length_a   1.000
_cell.length_b   1.000
_cell.length_c   1.000
_cell.angle_alpha   90.00
_cell.angle_beta   90.00
_cell.angle_gamma   90.00
#
_symmetry.space_group_name_H-M   'P 1'
#
loop_
_entity.id
_entity.type
_entity.pdbx_description
1 polymer ?
#
loop_
_entity_poly.entity_id
_entity_poly.type
_entity_poly.pdbx_seq_one_letter_code
_entity_poly.pdbx_strand_id
1 'polypeptide(L)' 'MTTVVLEIDPQLYQLLQAAAAAHDLSLEEECRRRLAGEEPHSRYLQALVAELRAEDLQRRAARS' A
#
# COMPACT_ATOMS: atom_id res chain seq x y z
N MET A 1 -0.19 -24.08 0.29
CA MET A 1 0.00 -22.88 -0.56
C MET A 1 -1.22 -22.78 -1.45
N THR A 2 -1.83 -21.60 -1.53
CA THR A 2 -3.03 -21.37 -2.36
C THR A 2 -2.60 -20.55 -3.55
N THR A 3 -2.78 -21.08 -4.76
CA THR A 3 -2.44 -20.38 -6.00
C THR A 3 -3.66 -19.61 -6.49
N VAL A 4 -3.45 -18.35 -6.88
CA VAL A 4 -4.47 -17.51 -7.51
C VAL A 4 -4.03 -17.23 -8.94
N VAL A 5 -4.89 -17.51 -9.91
CA VAL A 5 -4.66 -17.18 -11.33
C VAL A 5 -5.51 -15.96 -11.65
N LEU A 6 -4.88 -14.93 -12.22
CA LEU A 6 -5.54 -13.68 -12.59
C LEU A 6 -5.54 -13.57 -14.11
N GLU A 7 -6.72 -13.48 -14.71
CA GLU A 7 -6.84 -13.04 -16.10
C GLU A 7 -6.92 -11.52 -16.12
N ILE A 8 -6.00 -10.88 -16.84
CA ILE A 8 -5.91 -9.44 -16.93
C ILE A 8 -5.66 -9.00 -18.37
N ASP A 9 -6.09 -7.78 -18.67
CA ASP A 9 -5.83 -7.15 -19.95
C ASP A 9 -4.32 -6.94 -20.18
N PRO A 10 -3.81 -7.08 -21.42
CA PRO A 10 -2.39 -6.91 -21.73
C PRO A 10 -1.83 -5.54 -21.32
N GLN A 11 -2.62 -4.47 -21.40
CA GLN A 11 -2.20 -3.13 -20.98
C GLN A 11 -2.00 -3.07 -19.46
N LEU A 12 -2.89 -3.70 -18.69
CA LEU A 12 -2.73 -3.81 -17.24
C LEU A 12 -1.47 -4.62 -16.88
N TYR A 13 -1.20 -5.71 -17.60
CA TYR A 13 0.02 -6.50 -17.41
C TYR A 13 1.30 -5.68 -17.63
N GLN A 14 1.32 -4.78 -18.63
CA GLN A 14 2.46 -3.88 -18.86
C GLN A 14 2.63 -2.86 -17.72
N LEU A 15 1.51 -2.28 -17.25
CA LEU A 15 1.54 -1.32 -16.13
C LEU A 15 2.06 -1.96 -14.84
N LEU A 16 1.66 -3.20 -14.55
CA LEU A 16 2.12 -3.94 -13.38
C LEU A 16 3.62 -4.25 -13.46
N GLN A 17 4.12 -4.65 -14.64
CA GLN A 17 5.57 -4.86 -14.84
C GLN A 17 6.37 -3.58 -14.65
N ALA A 18 5.90 -2.45 -15.19
CA ALA A 18 6.56 -1.17 -15.04
C ALA A 18 6.59 -0.71 -13.57
N ALA A 19 5.49 -0.91 -12.83
CA ALA A 19 5.42 -0.59 -11.41
C ALA A 19 6.33 -1.48 -10.57
N ALA A 20 6.36 -2.78 -10.85
CA ALA A 20 7.27 -3.72 -10.19
C ALA A 20 8.73 -3.30 -10.39
N ALA A 21 9.11 -2.96 -11.62
CA ALA A 21 10.46 -2.46 -11.93
C ALA A 21 10.77 -1.13 -11.23
N ALA A 22 9.82 -0.20 -11.14
CA ALA A 22 10.00 1.08 -10.45
C ALA A 22 10.18 0.95 -8.93
N HIS A 23 9.77 -0.17 -8.35
CA HIS A 23 9.88 -0.47 -6.93
C HIS A 23 10.91 -1.56 -6.61
N ASP A 24 11.70 -2.02 -7.60
CA ASP A 24 12.64 -3.14 -7.49
C ASP A 24 11.99 -4.43 -6.94
N LEU A 25 10.72 -4.65 -7.27
CA LEU A 25 9.93 -5.82 -6.86
C LEU A 25 9.76 -6.80 -8.02
N SER A 26 9.46 -8.05 -7.68
CA SER A 26 8.92 -8.99 -8.65
C SER A 26 7.47 -8.64 -9.00
N LEU A 27 7.00 -9.07 -10.18
CA LEU A 27 5.60 -8.87 -10.57
C LEU A 27 4.62 -9.50 -9.57
N GLU A 28 4.95 -10.70 -9.06
CA GLU A 28 4.13 -11.38 -8.05
C GLU A 28 4.02 -10.54 -6.77
N GLU A 29 5.12 -9.94 -6.34
CA GLU A 29 5.18 -9.15 -5.12
C GLU A 29 4.42 -7.83 -5.25
N GLU A 30 4.50 -7.17 -6.40
CA GLU A 30 3.69 -5.99 -6.72
C GLU A 30 2.19 -6.33 -6.77
N CYS A 31 1.82 -7.44 -7.40
CA CYS A 31 0.43 -7.93 -7.40
C CYS A 31 -0.06 -8.22 -5.99
N ARG A 32 0.75 -8.88 -5.16
CA ARG A 32 0.44 -9.16 -3.75
C ARG A 32 0.26 -7.88 -2.96
N ARG A 33 1.16 -6.90 -3.12
CA ARG A 33 1.09 -5.59 -2.45
C ARG A 33 -0.20 -4.84 -2.80
N ARG A 34 -0.57 -4.80 -4.09
CA ARG A 34 -1.82 -4.17 -4.53
C ARG A 34 -3.06 -4.91 -4.04
N LEU A 35 -3.08 -6.24 -4.13
CA LEU A 35 -4.21 -7.07 -3.65
C LEU A 35 -4.39 -7.00 -2.13
N ALA A 36 -3.30 -6.81 -1.38
CA ALA A 36 -3.34 -6.55 0.05
C ALA A 36 -3.87 -5.14 0.40
N GLY A 37 -4.09 -4.27 -0.59
CA GLY A 37 -4.50 -2.88 -0.39
C GLY A 37 -3.35 -1.97 0.09
N GLU A 38 -2.10 -2.44 -0.01
CA GLU A 38 -0.90 -1.69 0.35
C GLU A 38 -0.46 -0.75 -0.79
N GLU A 39 -1.40 -0.05 -1.43
CA GLU A 39 -0.98 1.16 -2.12
C GLU A 39 -0.41 2.10 -1.06
N PRO A 40 0.80 2.65 -1.27
CA PRO A 40 1.35 3.63 -0.36
C PRO A 40 0.41 4.82 -0.39
N HIS A 41 -0.43 4.91 0.63
CA HIS A 41 -1.17 6.12 0.93
C HIS A 41 -0.14 7.23 0.92
N SER A 42 -0.40 8.30 0.17
CA SER A 42 0.53 9.40 -0.03
C SER A 42 1.33 9.69 1.25
N ARG A 43 2.67 9.74 1.16
CA ARG A 43 3.55 9.93 2.33
C ARG A 43 3.14 11.14 3.18
N TYR A 44 2.58 12.15 2.54
CA TYR A 44 1.97 13.30 3.19
C TYR A 44 0.75 12.93 4.05
N LEU A 45 -0.16 12.12 3.52
CA LEU A 45 -1.33 11.62 4.25
C LEU A 45 -0.90 10.70 5.41
N GLN A 46 0.13 9.87 5.23
CA GLN A 46 0.66 9.04 6.31
C GLN A 46 1.23 9.88 7.46
N ALA A 47 2.00 10.92 7.14
CA ALA A 47 2.53 11.84 8.14
C ALA A 47 1.40 12.56 8.90
N LEU A 48 0.43 13.11 8.16
CA LEU A 48 -0.72 13.79 8.74
C LEU A 48 -1.55 12.86 9.66
N VAL A 49 -1.79 11.62 9.24
CA VAL A 49 -2.51 10.63 10.06
C VAL A 49 -1.72 10.29 11.32
N ALA A 50 -0.39 10.20 11.25
CA ALA A 50 0.44 9.95 12.41
C ALA A 50 0.39 11.11 13.43
N GLU A 51 0.45 12.36 12.95
CA GLU A 51 0.31 13.56 13.78
C GLU A 51 -1.05 13.60 14.50
N LEU A 52 -2.16 13.37 13.77
CA LEU A 52 -3.50 13.35 14.34
C LEU A 52 -3.68 12.26 15.41
N ARG A 53 -3.09 11.07 15.20
CA ARG A 53 -3.11 9.99 16.19
C ARG A 53 -2.31 10.35 17.44
N ALA A 54 -1.16 11.01 17.29
CA ALA A 54 -0.36 11.47 18.41
C ALA A 54 -1.10 12.51 19.25
N GLU A 55 -1.77 13.48 18.62
CA GLU A 55 -2.60 14.46 19.31
C GLU A 55 -3.75 13.79 20.08
N ASP A 56 -4.43 12.83 19.47
CA ASP A 56 -5.56 12.14 20.11
C ASP A 56 -5.09 11.34 21.35
N LEU A 57 -3.92 10.69 21.28
CA LEU A 57 -3.31 10.02 22.42
C LEU A 57 -2.99 10.99 23.56
N GLN A 58 -2.44 12.17 23.25
CA GLN A 58 -2.17 13.21 24.25
C GLN A 58 -3.44 13.72 24.92
N ARG A 59 -4.51 13.95 24.14
CA ARG A 59 -5.81 14.38 24.68
C ARG A 59 -6.43 13.33 25.60
N ARG A 60 -6.27 12.04 25.27
CA ARG A 60 -6.75 10.93 26.12
C ARG A 60 -5.95 10.85 27.43
N ALA A 61 -4.62 10.96 27.36
CA ALA A 61 -3.76 10.96 28.54
C ALA A 61 -4.02 12.15 29.47
N ALA A 62 -4.41 13.31 28.94
CA ALA A 62 -4.78 14.48 29.75
C ALA A 62 -6.16 14.37 30.42
N ARG A 63 -6.98 13.39 30.02
CA ARG A 63 -8.34 13.16 30.56
C ARG A 63 -8.40 12.01 31.57
N SER A 64 -7.32 11.24 31.72
CA SER A 64 -7.14 10.18 32.72
C SER A 64 -6.34 10.70 33.91
#